data_AF-A0A378VTP1-F1
#
_entry.id   AF-A0A378VTP1-F1
#
_cell.length_a   1.000
_cell.length_b   1.000
_cell.length_c   1.000
_cell.angle_alpha   90.00
_cell.angle_beta   90.00
_cell.angle_gamma   90.00
#
_symmetry.space_group_name_H-M   'P 1'
#
loop_
_entity.id
_entity.type
_entity.pdbx_description
1 polymer ?
#
loop_
_entity_poly.entity_id
_entity_poly.type
_entity_poly.pdbx_seq_one_letter_code
_entity_poly.pdbx_strand_id
1 'polypeptide(L)' 'MIIVMSRRAAEADIAGVVAFIRSRGLREHISHGDERTVIGAIGDDRV' A
#
# COMPACT_ATOMS: atom_id res chain seq x y z
N MET A 1 -7.14 4.60 -4.18
CA MET A 1 -6.23 5.44 -3.37
C MET A 1 -4.78 5.07 -3.70
N ILE A 2 -3.83 6.02 -3.64
CA ILE A 2 -2.39 5.76 -3.83
C ILE A 2 -1.65 6.17 -2.55
N ILE A 3 -0.78 5.30 -2.05
CA ILE A 3 0.09 5.54 -0.90
C ILE A 3 1.54 5.52 -1.40
N VAL A 4 2.30 6.57 -1.10
CA VAL A 4 3.73 6.64 -1.41
C VAL A 4 4.49 6.45 -0.10
N MET A 5 5.29 5.38 0.00
CA MET A 5 6.04 5.08 1.20
C MET A 5 7.24 6.02 1.35
N SER A 6 7.70 6.19 2.60
CA SER A 6 8.99 6.82 2.86
C SER A 6 10.12 6.04 2.19
N ARG A 7 11.21 6.73 1.78
CA ARG A 7 12.42 6.08 1.23
C ARG A 7 13.00 5.01 2.15
N ARG A 8 12.85 5.22 3.46
CA ARG A 8 13.42 4.38 4.52
C ARG A 8 12.38 3.45 5.13
N ALA A 9 11.21 3.31 4.50
CA ALA A 9 10.21 2.37 4.97
C ALA A 9 10.80 0.96 4.95
N ALA A 10 10.75 0.29 6.09
CA ALA A 10 11.14 -1.10 6.20
C ALA A 10 10.03 -2.00 5.62
N GLU A 11 10.37 -3.25 5.36
CA GLU A 11 9.37 -4.26 4.92
C GLU A 11 8.21 -4.40 5.91
N ALA A 12 8.46 -4.23 7.21
CA ALA A 12 7.43 -4.22 8.23
C ALA A 12 6.43 -3.06 8.07
N ASP A 13 6.89 -1.89 7.61
CA ASP A 13 6.03 -0.73 7.35
C ASP A 13 5.13 -0.99 6.14
N ILE A 14 5.71 -1.58 5.08
CA ILE A 14 4.96 -1.99 3.87
C ILE A 14 3.88 -3.01 4.28
N ALA A 15 4.25 -4.03 5.04
CA ALA A 15 3.31 -5.05 5.52
C ALA A 15 2.18 -4.45 6.36
N GLY A 16 2.46 -3.45 7.21
CA GLY A 16 1.45 -2.73 7.97
C GLY A 16 0.44 -1.99 7.07
N VAL A 17 0.92 -1.32 6.02
CA VAL A 17 0.04 -0.66 5.04
C VAL A 17 -0.79 -1.68 4.27
N VAL A 18 -0.22 -2.81 3.86
CA VAL A 18 -0.95 -3.90 3.19
C VAL A 18 -2.06 -4.45 4.10
N ALA A 19 -1.77 -4.70 5.37
CA ALA A 19 -2.76 -5.16 6.33
C ALA A 19 -3.90 -4.14 6.49
N PHE A 20 -3.58 -2.84 6.56
CA PHE A 20 -4.58 -1.78 6.61
C PHE A 20 -5.48 -1.77 5.37
N ILE A 21 -4.91 -1.83 4.16
CA ILE A 21 -5.66 -1.89 2.89
C ILE A 21 -6.61 -3.08 2.89
N ARG A 22 -6.13 -4.27 3.26
CA ARG A 22 -6.94 -5.49 3.32
C ARG A 22 -8.05 -5.41 4.38
N SER A 23 -7.78 -4.80 5.54
CA SER A 23 -8.79 -4.61 6.58
C SER A 23 -9.96 -3.73 6.14
N ARG A 24 -9.75 -2.90 5.11
CA ARG A 24 -10.77 -2.06 4.46
C ARG A 24 -11.51 -2.78 3.33
N GLY A 25 -11.25 -4.07 3.10
CA GLY A 25 -11.83 -4.83 1.99
C GLY A 25 -11.24 -4.49 0.62
N LEU A 26 -10.15 -3.72 0.59
CA LEU A 26 -9.46 -3.32 -0.64
C LEU A 26 -8.33 -4.31 -0.96
N ARG A 27 -7.90 -4.33 -2.22
CA ARG A 27 -6.71 -5.06 -2.66
C ARG A 27 -5.53 -4.12 -2.84
N GLU A 28 -4.37 -4.53 -2.37
CA GLU A 28 -3.11 -3.82 -2.61
C GLU A 28 -2.51 -4.13 -3.98
N HIS A 29 -1.77 -3.17 -4.54
CA HIS A 29 -0.83 -3.39 -5.63
C HIS A 29 0.48 -2.66 -5.27
N ILE A 30 1.56 -3.40 -5.11
CA ILE A 30 2.85 -2.85 -4.67
C ILE A 30 3.76 -2.67 -5.88
N SER A 31 4.30 -1.47 -6.04
CA SER A 31 5.32 -1.12 -7.02
C SER A 31 6.59 -0.73 -6.29
N HIS A 32 7.63 -1.54 -6.42
CA HIS A 32 8.95 -1.26 -5.88
C HIS A 32 9.75 -0.46 -6.92
N GLY A 33 9.95 0.82 -6.67
CA GLY A 33 10.84 1.66 -7.45
C GLY A 33 12.19 1.86 -6.75
N ASP A 34 13.21 2.22 -7.53
CA ASP A 34 14.57 2.45 -7.02
C ASP A 34 14.64 3.56 -5.96
N GLU A 35 13.76 4.56 -6.08
CA GLU A 35 13.70 5.65 -5.12
C GLU A 35 12.67 5.44 -4.02
N ARG A 36 11.49 4.89 -4.35
CA ARG A 36 10.33 4.78 -3.46
C ARG A 36 9.50 3.56 -3.80
N THR A 37 8.89 2.98 -2.77
CA THR A 37 7.81 2.00 -2.93
C THR A 37 6.47 2.75 -2.96
N VAL A 38 5.62 2.39 -3.92
CA VAL A 38 4.26 2.92 -4.06
C VAL A 38 3.28 1.77 -3.89
N ILE A 39 2.21 2.00 -3.14
CA ILE A 39 1.15 1.01 -2.90
C ILE A 39 -0.18 1.59 -3.38
N GLY A 40 -0.77 0.96 -4.38
CA GLY A 40 -2.14 1.23 -4.79
C GLY A 40 -3.14 0.44 -3.96
N ALA A 41 -4.22 1.08 -3.52
CA ALA A 41 -5.38 0.42 -2.93
C ALA A 41 -6.52 0.46 -3.96
N ILE A 42 -6.94 -0.73 -4.40
CA ILE A 42 -7.86 -0.97 -5.52
C ILE A 42 -9.11 -1.68 -5.00
N GLY A 43 -10.27 -1.14 -5.33
CA GLY A 43 -11.59 -1.62 -4.94
C GLY A 43 -12.60 -0.48 -5.08
N ASP A 44 -13.89 -0.82 -5.15
CA ASP A 44 -14.95 0.17 -5.07
C ASP A 44 -15.34 0.29 -3.59
N ASP A 45 -15.01 1.41 -2.95
CA ASP A 45 -15.42 1.73 -1.56
C ASP A 45 -16.93 2.06 -1.49
N ARG A 46 -17.68 1.84 -2.59
CA ARG A 46 -19.14 2.00 -2.66
C ARG A 46 -19.84 0.71 -2.21
N VAL A 47 -19.93 0.54 -0.90
CA VAL A 47 -20.95 -0.29 -0.24
C VAL A 47 -21.85 0.61 0.59
#